data_AF-A0A0F9RK34-F1
#
_entry.id   AF-A0A0F9RK34-F1
#
_cell.length_a   1.000
_cell.length_b   1.000
_cell.length_c   1.000
_cell.angle_alpha   90.00
_cell.angle_beta   90.00
_cell.angle_gamma   90.00
#
_symmetry.space_group_name_H-M   'P 1'
#
loop_
_entity.id
_entity.type
_entity.pdbx_description
1 polymer ?
#
loop_
_entity_poly.entity_id
_entity_poly.type
_entity_poly.pdbx_seq_one_letter_code
_entity_poly.pdbx_strand_id
1 'polypeptide(L)' 'MAGQRRTRRFDGKTFRLNLGGLTKDEATQRATNLRTLARVQRTTVNVRVTRAGRGNWQVWVR' A
#
# COMPACT_ATOMS: atom_id res chain seq x y z
N MET A 1 -8.21 17.61 -9.55
CA MET A 1 -7.55 16.48 -8.90
C MET A 1 -6.69 17.01 -7.74
N ALA A 2 -7.20 16.99 -6.50
CA ALA A 2 -6.39 17.39 -5.33
C ALA A 2 -5.24 16.40 -5.14
N GLY A 3 -4.01 16.90 -4.99
CA GLY A 3 -2.78 16.10 -5.03
C GLY A 3 -2.81 14.92 -4.05
N GLN A 4 -2.78 13.70 -4.59
CA GLN A 4 -2.71 12.49 -3.79
C GLN A 4 -1.37 12.47 -3.03
N ARG A 5 -1.43 12.37 -1.69
CA ARG A 5 -0.22 12.25 -0.86
C ARG A 5 0.56 11.01 -1.29
N ARG A 6 1.82 11.20 -1.70
CA ARG A 6 2.71 10.11 -2.15
C ARG A 6 3.46 9.44 -1.00
N THR A 7 3.44 10.03 0.19
CA THR A 7 4.05 9.51 1.41
C THR A 7 3.09 9.64 2.59
N ARG A 8 3.13 8.68 3.51
CA ARG A 8 2.34 8.68 4.74
C ARG A 8 3.10 7.98 5.86
N ARG A 9 2.97 8.48 7.09
CA ARG A 9 3.55 7.84 8.28
C ARG A 9 2.59 6.81 8.88
N PHE A 10 3.14 5.66 9.25
CA PHE A 10 2.48 4.61 10.03
C PHE A 10 3.46 4.17 11.12
N ASP A 11 3.01 4.15 12.38
CA ASP A 11 3.83 3.71 13.53
C ASP A 11 5.22 4.41 13.59
N GLY A 12 5.25 5.72 13.33
CA GLY A 12 6.47 6.53 13.28
C GLY A 12 7.34 6.34 12.02
N LYS A 13 7.05 5.36 11.17
CA LYS A 13 7.82 5.04 9.95
C LYS A 13 7.15 5.61 8.70
N THR A 14 7.94 6.10 7.75
CA THR A 14 7.44 6.65 6.48
C THR A 14 7.24 5.53 5.46
N PHE A 15 6.05 5.50 4.85
CA PHE A 15 5.70 4.62 3.75
C PHE A 15 5.42 5.43 2.50
N ARG A 16 5.73 4.87 1.34
CA ARG A 16 5.43 5.44 0.02
C ARG A 16 4.17 4.81 -0.53
N LEU A 17 3.34 5.61 -1.18
CA LEU A 17 2.16 5.12 -1.88
C LEU A 17 2.63 4.21 -3.02
N ASN A 18 2.21 2.95 -3.00
CA ASN A 18 2.41 2.05 -4.13
C ASN A 18 1.31 2.25 -5.16
N LEU A 19 0.06 2.21 -4.72
CA LEU A 19 -1.11 2.35 -5.58
C LEU A 19 -2.33 2.81 -4.76
N GLY A 20 -3.22 3.56 -5.39
CA GLY A 20 -4.49 3.98 -4.81
C GLY A 20 -5.61 3.94 -5.83
N GLY A 21 -6.83 4.25 -5.43
CA GLY A 21 -8.00 4.10 -6.30
C GLY A 21 -8.50 2.66 -6.39
N LEU A 22 -8.07 1.80 -5.46
CA LEU A 22 -8.39 0.37 -5.48
C LEU A 22 -9.66 0.10 -4.70
N THR A 23 -10.35 -0.98 -5.05
CA THR A 23 -11.31 -1.61 -4.15
C THR A 23 -10.58 -2.29 -2.99
N LYS A 24 -11.33 -2.72 -1.96
CA LYS A 24 -10.76 -3.41 -0.80
C LYS A 24 -10.05 -4.69 -1.23
N ASP A 25 -10.66 -5.45 -2.12
CA ASP A 25 -10.17 -6.76 -2.54
C ASP A 25 -8.93 -6.61 -3.42
N GLU A 26 -8.93 -5.64 -4.35
CA GLU A 26 -7.75 -5.31 -5.16
C GLU A 26 -6.58 -4.84 -4.30
N ALA A 27 -6.82 -3.97 -3.31
CA ALA A 27 -5.77 -3.51 -2.40
C ALA A 27 -5.19 -4.66 -1.56
N THR A 28 -6.05 -5.61 -1.15
CA THR A 28 -5.64 -6.81 -0.41
C THR A 28 -4.82 -7.74 -1.28
N GLN A 29 -5.30 -8.06 -2.48
CA GLN A 29 -4.59 -8.89 -3.44
C GLN A 29 -3.23 -8.29 -3.81
N ARG A 30 -3.19 -6.97 -4.05
CA ARG A 30 -1.94 -6.25 -4.35
C ARG A 30 -0.95 -6.34 -3.19
N ALA A 31 -1.42 -6.17 -1.95
CA ALA A 31 -0.57 -6.31 -0.77
C ALA A 31 0.00 -7.73 -0.61
N THR A 32 -0.82 -8.76 -0.87
CA THR A 32 -0.37 -10.16 -0.88
C THR A 32 0.69 -10.38 -1.95
N ASN A 33 0.46 -9.93 -3.19
CA ASN A 33 1.43 -10.06 -4.29
C ASN A 33 2.78 -9.39 -3.96
N LEU A 34 2.75 -8.19 -3.36
CA LEU A 34 3.97 -7.49 -2.94
C LEU A 34 4.76 -8.26 -1.89
N ARG A 35 4.08 -8.86 -0.91
CA ARG A 35 4.73 -9.70 0.11
C ARG A 35 5.33 -10.97 -0.50
N THR A 36 4.60 -11.62 -1.41
CA THR A 36 5.08 -12.81 -2.13
C THR A 36 6.32 -12.50 -2.96
N LEU A 37 6.30 -11.40 -3.73
CA LEU A 37 7.46 -10.95 -4.52
C LEU A 37 8.68 -10.66 -3.64
N ALA A 38 8.49 -9.94 -2.54
CA ALA A 38 9.56 -9.67 -1.60
C ALA A 38 10.15 -10.95 -1.00
N ARG A 39 9.31 -11.94 -0.68
CA ARG A 39 9.77 -13.26 -0.21
C ARG A 39 10.63 -13.97 -1.26
N VAL A 40 10.21 -13.97 -2.53
CA VAL A 40 10.98 -14.57 -3.64
C VAL A 40 12.32 -13.87 -3.80
N GLN A 41 12.34 -12.55 -3.69
CA GLN A 41 13.55 -11.71 -3.79
C GLN A 41 14.38 -11.69 -2.49
N ARG A 42 14.02 -12.47 -1.47
CA ARG A 42 14.64 -12.47 -0.13
C ARG A 42 14.77 -11.07 0.48
N THR A 43 13.85 -10.18 0.13
CA THR A 43 13.80 -8.80 0.61
C THR A 43 12.68 -8.66 1.64
N THR A 44 12.88 -7.80 2.64
CA THR A 44 11.82 -7.49 3.62
C THR A 44 11.05 -6.26 3.16
N VAL A 45 9.74 -6.40 2.94
CA VAL A 45 8.84 -5.28 2.64
C VAL A 45 7.77 -5.17 3.71
N ASN A 46 7.48 -3.95 4.15
CA ASN A 46 6.35 -3.66 5.02
C ASN A 46 5.21 -3.10 4.17
N VAL A 47 4.07 -3.78 4.15
CA VAL A 47 2.90 -3.37 3.35
C VAL A 47 1.74 -3.03 4.27
N ARG A 48 1.20 -1.82 4.11
CA ARG A 48 -0.01 -1.33 4.80
C ARG A 48 -1.11 -1.06 3.78
N VAL A 49 -2.33 -1.51 4.10
CA VAL A 49 -3.53 -1.26 3.30
C VAL A 49 -4.42 -0.30 4.09
N THR A 50 -4.82 0.81 3.48
CA THR A 50 -5.66 1.82 4.15
C THR A 50 -6.79 2.29 3.27
N ARG A 51 -7.95 2.54 3.87
CA ARG A 51 -9.06 3.20 3.21
C ARG A 51 -8.77 4.69 3.04
N ALA A 52 -8.97 5.20 1.83
CA ALA A 52 -8.78 6.60 1.47
C ALA A 52 -10.11 7.34 1.21
N GLY A 53 -11.20 6.62 1.00
CA GLY A 53 -12.54 7.19 0.81
C GLY A 53 -13.62 6.11 0.68
N ARG A 54 -14.83 6.48 0.23
CA ARG A 54 -15.87 5.51 -0.12
C ARG A 54 -15.39 4.69 -1.33
N GLY A 55 -15.32 3.37 -1.18
CA GLY A 55 -14.85 2.45 -2.22
C GLY A 55 -13.35 2.50 -2.54
N ASN A 56 -12.62 3.53 -2.10
CA ASN A 56 -11.22 3.76 -2.46
C ASN A 56 -10.26 3.33 -1.34
N TRP A 57 -9.33 2.46 -1.70
CA TRP A 57 -8.28 1.88 -0.89
C TRP A 57 -6.92 2.13 -1.52
N GLN A 58 -5.92 2.16 -0.64
CA GLN A 58 -4.54 2.48 -0.97
C GLN A 58 -3.60 1.45 -0.34
N VAL A 59 -2.56 1.12 -1.08
CA VAL A 59 -1.48 0.24 -0.66
C VAL A 59 -0.22 1.08 -0.48
N TRP A 60 0.39 0.95 0.69
CA TRP A 60 1.58 1.68 1.10
C TRP A 60 2.70 0.70 1.40
N VAL A 61 3.91 1.03 0.94
CA VAL A 61 5.10 0.16 1.06
C VAL A 61 6.27 0.89 1.71
N ARG A 62 7.07 0.14 2.45
CA ARG A 62 8.37 0.55 3.02
C ARG A 62 9.35 -0.60 2.88
#